data_AF-A0A1W1X5X2-F1
#
_entry.id   AF-A0A1W1X5X2-F1
#
_cell.length_a   1.000
_cell.length_b   1.000
_cell.length_c   1.000
_cell.angle_alpha   90.00
_cell.angle_beta   90.00
_cell.angle_gamma   90.00
#
_symmetry.space_group_name_H-M   'P 1'
#
loop_
_entity.id
_entity.type
_entity.pdbx_description
1 polymer ?
#
loop_
_entity_poly.entity_id
_entity_poly.type
_entity_poly.pdbx_seq_one_letter_code
_entity_poly.pdbx_strand_id
1 'polypeptide(L)'
;MYTFIDNLNKYPYFLFLTSISSIIGLLLSIYLIYKSNSIAKTVKSISISKDYNNNKDKFVNKFKVYKVSILEDDIKTKTIIHDILEDIYKFENLYKILFSNYELIKIYFIKIYLHKDFNKINFDKVCYKLDYLIGRFNKRED
;
A
#
# COMPACT_ATOMS: atom_id res chain seq x y z
N MET A 1 -44.42 -15.18 -32.25
CA MET A 1 -43.21 -15.91 -31.79
C MET A 1 -42.69 -16.89 -32.86
N TYR A 2 -43.55 -17.73 -33.45
CA TYR A 2 -43.19 -18.62 -34.58
C TYR A 2 -42.62 -17.89 -35.81
N THR A 3 -43.24 -16.79 -36.25
CA THR A 3 -42.79 -15.99 -37.41
C THR A 3 -41.44 -15.29 -37.24
N PHE A 4 -40.96 -15.09 -36.01
CA PHE A 4 -39.65 -14.48 -35.76
C PHE A 4 -38.53 -15.54 -35.84
N ILE A 5 -38.77 -16.72 -35.27
CA ILE A 5 -37.84 -17.85 -35.31
C ILE A 5 -37.72 -18.41 -36.75
N ASP A 6 -38.83 -18.48 -37.49
CA ASP A 6 -38.80 -18.92 -38.90
C ASP A 6 -38.04 -17.96 -39.81
N ASN A 7 -38.13 -16.65 -39.56
CA ASN A 7 -37.36 -15.65 -40.30
C ASN A 7 -35.86 -15.67 -39.95
N LEU A 8 -35.50 -16.02 -38.71
CA LEU A 8 -34.10 -16.21 -38.31
C LEU A 8 -33.47 -17.40 -39.05
N ASN A 9 -34.19 -18.52 -39.18
CA ASN A 9 -33.72 -19.69 -39.95
C ASN A 9 -33.58 -19.44 -41.46
N LYS A 10 -34.25 -18.42 -42.00
CA LYS A 10 -34.16 -18.06 -43.42
C LYS A 10 -32.87 -17.32 -43.79
N TYR A 11 -32.18 -16.71 -42.81
CA TYR A 11 -30.93 -15.96 -43.01
C TYR A 11 -29.81 -16.46 -42.08
N PRO A 12 -29.27 -17.67 -42.31
CA PRO A 12 -28.29 -18.31 -41.42
C PRO A 12 -26.99 -17.50 -41.26
N TYR A 13 -26.57 -16.78 -42.31
CA TYR A 13 -25.40 -15.89 -42.27
C TYR A 13 -25.60 -14.70 -41.33
N PHE A 14 -26.82 -14.16 -41.23
CA PHE A 14 -27.13 -13.07 -40.32
C PHE A 14 -27.03 -13.53 -38.86
N LEU A 15 -27.65 -14.67 -38.54
CA LEU A 15 -27.54 -15.32 -37.23
C LEU A 15 -26.10 -15.60 -36.81
N PHE A 16 -25.28 -16.10 -37.74
CA PHE A 16 -23.88 -16.39 -37.51
C PHE A 16 -23.08 -15.10 -37.19
N LEU A 17 -23.27 -14.05 -37.99
CA LEU A 17 -22.63 -12.75 -37.77
C LEU A 17 -23.05 -12.10 -36.44
N THR A 18 -24.34 -12.15 -36.10
CA THR A 18 -24.80 -11.59 -34.81
C THR A 18 -24.25 -12.37 -33.62
N SER A 19 -24.10 -13.70 -33.76
CA SER A 19 -23.55 -14.56 -32.71
C SER A 19 -22.05 -14.28 -32.50
N ILE A 20 -21.28 -14.17 -33.58
CA ILE A 20 -19.85 -13.79 -33.52
C ILE A 20 -19.69 -12.41 -32.93
N SER A 21 -20.48 -11.43 -33.36
CA SER A 21 -20.42 -10.06 -32.83
C SER A 21 -20.69 -10.03 -31.33
N SER A 22 -21.63 -10.86 -30.85
CA SER A 22 -21.96 -10.97 -29.42
C SER A 22 -20.80 -11.59 -28.62
N ILE A 23 -20.17 -12.64 -29.15
CA ILE A 23 -19.01 -13.28 -28.53
C ILE A 23 -17.82 -12.31 -28.46
N ILE A 24 -17.53 -11.61 -29.55
CA ILE A 24 -16.46 -10.60 -29.58
C ILE A 24 -16.75 -9.48 -28.59
N GLY A 25 -17.98 -8.98 -28.54
CA GLY A 25 -18.40 -7.94 -27.59
C GLY A 25 -18.22 -8.36 -26.12
N LEU A 26 -18.54 -9.62 -25.79
CA LEU A 26 -18.30 -10.18 -24.46
C LEU A 26 -16.81 -10.28 -24.13
N LEU A 27 -15.99 -10.78 -25.06
CA LEU A 27 -14.53 -10.86 -24.86
C LEU A 27 -13.90 -9.49 -24.67
N LEU A 28 -14.31 -8.49 -25.46
CA LEU A 28 -13.85 -7.11 -25.32
C LEU A 28 -14.24 -6.53 -23.96
N SER A 29 -15.46 -6.79 -23.50
CA SER A 29 -15.95 -6.31 -22.20
C SER A 29 -15.15 -6.90 -21.04
N ILE A 30 -14.86 -8.21 -21.08
CA ILE A 30 -14.00 -8.87 -20.10
C ILE A 30 -12.60 -8.23 -20.11
N TYR A 31 -12.01 -8.04 -21.29
CA TYR A 31 -10.70 -7.41 -21.42
C TYR A 31 -10.68 -5.97 -20.84
N LEU A 32 -11.72 -5.17 -21.12
CA LEU A 32 -11.84 -3.82 -20.59
C LEU A 32 -11.96 -3.79 -19.07
N ILE A 33 -12.68 -4.73 -18.46
CA ILE A 33 -12.76 -4.85 -16.99
C ILE A 33 -11.38 -5.13 -16.41
N TYR A 34 -10.63 -6.08 -16.97
CA TYR A 34 -9.25 -6.36 -16.53
C TYR A 34 -8.34 -5.14 -16.66
N LYS A 35 -8.41 -4.45 -17.80
CA LYS A 35 -7.60 -3.25 -18.06
C LYS A 35 -7.97 -2.10 -17.12
N SER A 36 -9.27 -1.87 -16.88
CA SER A 36 -9.77 -0.87 -15.96
C SER A 36 -9.27 -1.11 -14.53
N ASN A 37 -9.33 -2.36 -14.06
CA ASN A 37 -8.79 -2.72 -12.75
C ASN A 37 -7.27 -2.48 -12.64
N SER A 38 -6.52 -2.74 -13.71
CA SER A 38 -5.07 -2.45 -13.75
C SER A 38 -4.79 -0.94 -13.68
N ILE A 39 -5.53 -0.14 -14.45
CA ILE A 39 -5.44 1.32 -14.43
C ILE A 39 -5.81 1.86 -13.04
N ALA A 40 -6.89 1.38 -12.44
CA ALA A 40 -7.33 1.81 -11.11
C ALA A 40 -6.26 1.52 -10.04
N LYS A 41 -5.57 0.38 -10.12
CA LYS A 41 -4.44 0.06 -9.23
C LYS A 41 -3.28 1.04 -9.43
N THR A 42 -2.95 1.36 -10.67
CA THR A 42 -1.85 2.30 -11.01
C THR A 42 -2.17 3.73 -10.56
N VAL A 43 -3.39 4.20 -10.79
CA VAL A 43 -3.84 5.52 -10.32
C VAL A 43 -3.82 5.57 -8.79
N LYS A 44 -4.23 4.49 -8.12
CA LYS A 44 -4.17 4.39 -6.66
C LYS A 44 -2.73 4.46 -6.15
N SER A 45 -1.77 3.75 -6.76
CA SER A 45 -0.37 3.82 -6.33
C SER A 45 0.21 5.21 -6.50
N ILE A 46 -0.04 5.88 -7.64
CA ILE A 46 0.42 7.25 -7.89
C ILE A 46 -0.13 8.23 -6.86
N SER A 47 -1.43 8.12 -6.54
CA SER A 47 -2.08 8.94 -5.52
C SER A 47 -1.42 8.75 -4.14
N ILE A 48 -1.14 7.50 -3.77
CA ILE A 48 -0.48 7.16 -2.50
C ILE A 48 0.98 7.66 -2.49
N SER A 49 1.74 7.54 -3.59
CA SER A 49 3.10 8.09 -3.71
C SER A 49 3.12 9.61 -3.51
N LYS A 50 2.14 10.31 -4.12
CA LYS A 50 2.00 11.77 -3.96
C LYS A 50 1.64 12.15 -2.53
N ASP A 51 0.70 11.46 -1.90
CA ASP A 51 0.33 11.69 -0.51
C ASP A 51 1.50 11.41 0.44
N TYR A 52 2.23 10.32 0.21
CA TYR A 52 3.44 10.00 0.94
C TYR A 52 4.49 11.10 0.83
N ASN A 53 4.79 11.57 -0.38
CA ASN A 53 5.77 12.64 -0.59
C ASN A 53 5.38 13.95 0.11
N ASN A 54 4.08 14.23 0.26
CA ASN A 54 3.57 15.40 0.96
C ASN A 54 3.60 15.25 2.49
N ASN A 55 3.45 14.03 3.01
CA ASN A 55 3.31 13.79 4.44
C ASN A 55 4.53 13.15 5.12
N LYS A 56 5.52 12.66 4.35
CA LYS A 56 6.72 11.98 4.88
C LYS A 56 7.47 12.80 5.92
N ASP A 57 7.54 14.11 5.74
CA ASP A 57 8.27 15.01 6.64
C ASP A 57 7.61 15.07 8.03
N LYS A 58 6.29 14.88 8.12
CA LYS A 58 5.57 14.81 9.40
C LYS A 58 6.01 13.58 10.19
N PHE A 59 6.07 12.42 9.55
CA PHE A 59 6.54 11.18 10.19
C PHE A 59 8.01 11.28 10.57
N VAL A 60 8.86 11.77 9.66
CA VAL A 60 10.29 12.01 9.94
C VAL A 60 10.47 12.91 11.16
N ASN A 61 9.74 14.02 11.23
CA ASN A 61 9.84 14.94 12.36
C ASN A 61 9.39 14.30 13.67
N LYS A 62 8.31 13.50 13.67
CA LYS A 62 7.89 12.74 14.86
C LYS A 62 8.96 11.77 15.34
N PHE A 63 9.55 10.97 14.44
CA PHE A 63 10.61 10.02 14.83
C PHE A 63 11.88 10.73 15.29
N LYS A 64 12.20 11.90 14.75
CA LYS A 64 13.27 12.75 15.28
C LYS A 64 12.97 13.25 16.69
N VAL A 65 11.75 13.71 16.96
CA VAL A 65 11.32 14.13 18.31
C VAL A 65 11.47 12.98 19.30
N TYR A 66 11.00 11.77 18.97
CA TYR A 66 11.22 10.60 19.84
C TYR A 66 12.70 10.33 20.10
N LYS A 67 13.55 10.50 19.09
CA LYS A 67 14.99 10.31 19.23
C LYS A 67 15.60 11.37 20.16
N VAL A 68 15.22 12.64 20.01
CA VAL A 68 15.65 13.74 20.90
C VAL A 68 15.21 13.46 22.33
N SER A 69 13.95 13.07 22.56
CA SER A 69 13.46 12.75 23.91
C SER A 69 14.19 11.58 24.56
N ILE A 70 14.66 10.60 23.78
CA ILE A 70 15.41 9.45 24.29
C ILE A 70 16.89 9.80 24.56
N LEU A 71 17.51 10.61 23.70
CA LEU A 71 18.95 10.89 23.74
C LEU A 71 19.30 12.12 24.61
N GLU A 72 18.54 13.19 24.50
CA GLU A 72 18.82 14.47 25.16
C GLU A 72 18.09 14.57 26.50
N ASP A 73 16.80 14.23 26.53
CA ASP A 73 15.97 14.35 27.73
C ASP A 73 16.00 13.10 28.65
N ASP A 74 16.68 12.03 28.21
CA ASP A 74 16.72 10.70 28.85
C ASP A 74 15.33 10.12 29.21
N ILE A 75 14.28 10.55 28.48
CA ILE A 75 12.90 10.12 28.72
C ILE A 75 12.73 8.74 28.09
N LYS A 76 12.98 7.73 28.90
CA LYS A 76 12.85 6.31 28.56
C LYS A 76 11.61 5.76 29.25
N THR A 77 10.46 5.88 28.62
CA THR A 77 9.18 5.39 29.16
C THR A 77 8.55 4.34 28.27
N LYS A 78 7.73 3.46 28.86
CA LYS A 78 6.92 2.50 28.10
C LYS A 78 5.99 3.21 27.11
N THR A 79 5.46 4.38 27.49
CA THR A 79 4.58 5.19 26.66
C THR A 79 5.26 5.58 25.35
N ILE A 80 6.50 6.06 25.39
CA ILE A 80 7.23 6.42 24.15
C ILE A 80 7.40 5.22 23.22
N ILE A 81 7.65 4.02 23.75
CA ILE A 81 7.75 2.80 22.92
C ILE A 81 6.40 2.47 22.27
N HIS A 82 5.29 2.62 23.01
CA HIS A 82 3.95 2.43 22.46
C HIS A 82 3.61 3.48 21.39
N ASP A 83 3.96 4.75 21.61
CA ASP A 83 3.72 5.83 20.66
C ASP A 83 4.52 5.61 19.36
N ILE A 84 5.79 5.21 19.48
CA ILE A 84 6.63 4.82 18.33
C ILE A 84 5.98 3.67 17.55
N LEU A 85 5.52 2.63 18.25
CA LEU A 85 4.83 1.49 17.62
C LEU A 85 3.56 1.95 16.90
N GLU A 86 2.74 2.78 17.53
CA GLU A 86 1.50 3.30 16.95
C GLU A 86 1.76 4.09 15.67
N ASP A 87 2.77 4.97 15.67
CA ASP A 87 3.14 5.73 14.48
C ASP A 87 3.72 4.83 13.37
N ILE A 88 4.45 3.76 13.72
CA ILE A 88 4.89 2.75 12.75
C ILE A 88 3.68 2.03 12.13
N TYR A 89 2.67 1.65 12.93
CA TYR A 89 1.46 0.99 12.42
C TYR A 89 0.61 1.91 11.54
N LYS A 90 0.43 3.16 11.95
CA LYS A 90 -0.26 4.18 11.15
C LYS A 90 0.41 4.34 9.80
N PHE A 91 1.73 4.47 9.81
CA PHE A 91 2.52 4.62 8.61
C PHE A 91 2.39 3.39 7.68
N GLU A 92 2.54 2.18 8.21
CA GLU A 92 2.42 0.94 7.43
C GLU A 92 1.03 0.82 6.80
N ASN A 93 -0.04 1.08 7.56
CA ASN A 93 -1.40 0.99 7.03
C ASN A 93 -1.66 1.96 5.88
N LEU A 94 -1.08 3.16 5.92
CA LEU A 94 -1.25 4.16 4.88
C LEU A 94 -0.43 3.85 3.63
N TYR A 95 0.81 3.39 3.81
CA TYR A 95 1.82 3.41 2.74
C TYR A 95 2.38 2.04 2.37
N LYS A 96 1.93 0.92 2.96
CA LYS A 96 2.43 -0.44 2.70
C LYS A 96 2.60 -0.80 1.22
N ILE A 97 1.72 -0.27 0.35
CA ILE A 97 1.77 -0.53 -1.10
C ILE A 97 3.07 0.00 -1.75
N LEU A 98 3.71 1.02 -1.16
CA LEU A 98 4.95 1.62 -1.65
C LEU A 98 6.21 0.84 -1.22
N PHE A 99 6.06 -0.10 -0.28
CA PHE A 99 7.20 -0.81 0.30
C PHE A 99 7.47 -2.10 -0.44
N SER A 100 8.76 -2.37 -0.67
CA SER A 100 9.20 -3.70 -1.07
C SER A 100 9.03 -4.70 0.07
N ASN A 101 8.88 -5.99 -0.26
CA ASN A 101 8.77 -7.06 0.73
C ASN A 101 9.95 -7.07 1.72
N TYR A 102 11.15 -6.75 1.25
CA TYR A 102 12.35 -6.65 2.09
C TYR A 102 12.24 -5.55 3.15
N GLU A 103 11.70 -4.39 2.79
CA GLU A 103 11.53 -3.28 3.71
C GLU A 103 10.42 -3.56 4.72
N LEU A 104 9.34 -4.21 4.30
CA LEU A 104 8.29 -4.67 5.21
C LEU A 104 8.82 -5.67 6.24
N ILE A 105 9.70 -6.59 5.83
CA ILE A 105 10.36 -7.52 6.74
C ILE A 105 11.22 -6.76 7.76
N LYS A 106 11.97 -5.74 7.34
CA LYS A 106 12.75 -4.90 8.27
C LYS A 106 11.85 -4.18 9.28
N ILE A 107 10.75 -3.56 8.82
CA ILE A 107 9.78 -2.90 9.69
C ILE A 107 9.18 -3.90 10.69
N TYR A 108 8.88 -5.12 10.23
CA TYR A 108 8.40 -6.20 11.09
C TYR A 108 9.41 -6.56 12.20
N PHE A 109 10.70 -6.69 11.89
CA PHE A 109 11.74 -6.91 12.91
C PHE A 109 11.95 -5.71 13.85
N ILE A 110 11.64 -4.48 13.41
CA ILE A 110 11.62 -3.31 14.29
C ILE A 110 10.47 -3.44 15.29
N LYS A 111 9.26 -3.76 14.83
CA LYS A 111 8.10 -3.96 15.70
C LYS A 111 8.32 -5.08 16.73
N ILE A 112 8.85 -6.24 16.31
CA ILE A 112 9.20 -7.34 17.23
C ILE A 112 10.17 -6.85 18.31
N TYR A 113 11.16 -6.06 17.94
CA TYR A 113 12.14 -5.56 18.89
C TYR A 113 11.52 -4.62 19.92
N LEU A 114 10.63 -3.73 19.49
CA LEU A 114 9.92 -2.79 20.36
C LEU A 114 8.87 -3.47 21.26
N HIS A 115 8.38 -4.65 20.88
CA HIS A 115 7.49 -5.47 21.72
C HIS A 115 8.19 -6.26 22.84
N LYS A 116 9.52 -6.21 22.95
CA LYS A 116 10.25 -6.87 24.04
C LYS A 116 9.90 -6.26 25.40
N ASP A 117 10.14 -7.02 26.47
CA ASP A 117 10.05 -6.49 27.84
C ASP A 117 10.84 -5.19 27.95
N PHE A 118 10.21 -4.16 28.50
CA PHE A 118 10.80 -2.82 28.61
C PHE A 118 12.20 -2.82 29.23
N ASN A 119 12.41 -3.62 30.29
CA ASN A 119 13.69 -3.72 30.99
C ASN A 119 14.82 -4.35 30.13
N LYS A 120 14.47 -5.00 29.00
CA LYS A 120 15.40 -5.62 28.05
C LYS A 120 15.58 -4.79 26.78
N ILE A 121 14.91 -3.65 26.67
CA ILE A 121 15.04 -2.74 25.53
C ILE A 121 16.32 -1.93 25.70
N ASN A 122 17.18 -1.96 24.69
CA ASN A 122 18.32 -1.07 24.59
C ASN A 122 17.90 0.13 23.73
N PHE A 123 17.93 1.32 24.33
CA PHE A 123 17.46 2.55 23.69
C PHE A 123 18.39 3.06 22.59
N ASP A 124 19.68 2.72 22.61
CA ASP A 124 20.59 3.02 21.50
C ASP A 124 20.18 2.24 20.25
N LYS A 125 19.80 0.97 20.42
CA LYS A 125 19.24 0.15 19.34
C LYS A 125 17.89 0.66 18.86
N VAL A 126 17.07 1.23 19.74
CA VAL A 126 15.83 1.90 19.35
C VAL A 126 16.16 3.12 18.48
N CYS A 127 17.08 3.98 18.91
CA CYS A 127 17.51 5.14 18.14
C CYS A 127 18.07 4.75 16.76
N TYR A 128 18.90 3.71 16.69
CA TYR A 128 19.41 3.19 15.41
C TYR A 128 18.29 2.70 14.48
N LYS A 129 17.28 2.01 15.03
CA LYS A 129 16.10 1.58 14.26
C LYS A 129 15.26 2.78 13.81
N LEU A 130 15.14 3.82 14.63
CA LEU A 130 14.49 5.08 14.25
C LEU A 130 15.27 5.79 13.13
N ASP A 131 16.60 5.81 13.17
CA ASP A 131 17.44 6.38 12.11
C ASP A 131 17.23 5.66 10.77
N TYR A 132 17.10 4.33 10.80
CA TYR A 132 16.72 3.58 9.60
C TYR A 132 15.35 4.02 9.06
N LEU A 133 14.33 4.17 9.93
CA LEU A 133 12.99 4.60 9.51
C LEU A 133 13.02 6.02 8.94
N ILE A 134 13.70 6.96 9.62
CA ILE A 134 13.89 8.34 9.16
C ILE A 134 14.57 8.37 7.78
N GLY A 135 15.68 7.63 7.62
CA GLY A 135 16.40 7.53 6.36
C GLY A 135 15.51 6.98 5.25
N ARG A 136 14.73 5.93 5.54
CA ARG A 136 13.80 5.34 4.58
C ARG A 136 12.68 6.29 4.19
N PHE A 137 12.13 7.03 5.17
CA PHE A 137 11.03 7.96 4.94
C PHE A 137 11.47 9.21 4.17
N ASN A 138 12.73 9.60 4.24
CA ASN A 138 13.25 10.69 3.42
C ASN A 138 13.31 10.36 1.93
N LYS A 139 13.42 9.08 1.56
CA LYS A 139 13.41 8.63 0.16
C LYS A 139 12.11 9.06 -0.51
N ARG A 140 12.21 9.72 -1.67
CA ARG A 140 11.06 10.05 -2.53
C ARG A 140 10.60 8.81 -3.26
N GLU A 141 9.28 8.68 -3.41
CA GLU A 141 8.66 7.64 -4.23
C GLU A 141 8.10 8.29 -5.50
N ASP A 142 8.30 7.64 -6.65
CA ASP A 142 7.86 8.11 -7.97
C ASP A 142 6.57 7.39 -8.42
#